data_AF-A0A960U933-F1
#
_entry.id   AF-A0A960U933-F1
#
_cell.length_a   1.000
_cell.length_b   1.000
_cell.length_c   1.000
_cell.angle_alpha   90.00
_cell.angle_beta   90.00
_cell.angle_gamma   90.00
#
_symmetry.space_group_name_H-M   'P 1'
#
loop_
_entity.id
_entity.type
_entity.pdbx_description
1 polymer ?
#
loop_
_entity_poly.entity_id
_entity_poly.type
_entity_poly.pdbx_seq_one_letter_code
_entity_poly.pdbx_strand_id
1 'polypeptide(L)'
;KTKAARMGNKVNTILENRFAYYRDKIRKEIDEPMLKITYPSGSILENVILEQKNNGYYLGRQLGSYPITVKIPAPKNELPLKNKPVNILITGHAERSIKGLSYPINPNSLTDLCYREIPGISKTLASKTILSSPFSNEKEFAEKAPEAYHHTIKLTKEIIFH
;
A
#
# COMPACT_ATOMS: atom_id res chain seq x y z
N LYS A 1 -39.80 11.30 23.03
CA LYS A 1 -39.74 10.43 21.82
C LYS A 1 -40.64 9.20 22.05
N THR A 2 -41.63 8.97 21.19
CA THR A 2 -42.65 7.90 21.25
C THR A 2 -42.05 6.48 21.11
N LYS A 3 -42.73 5.47 21.66
CA LYS A 3 -42.28 4.05 21.71
C LYS A 3 -42.02 3.47 20.32
N ALA A 4 -42.81 3.86 19.31
CA ALA A 4 -42.62 3.47 17.91
C ALA A 4 -41.32 4.02 17.30
N ALA A 5 -40.96 5.28 17.58
CA ALA A 5 -39.70 5.88 17.12
C ALA A 5 -38.46 5.20 17.75
N ARG A 6 -38.57 4.75 19.02
CA ARG A 6 -37.51 3.96 19.67
C ARG A 6 -37.37 2.56 19.05
N MET A 7 -38.49 1.92 18.68
CA MET A 7 -38.49 0.61 18.02
C MET A 7 -37.89 0.69 16.61
N GLY A 8 -38.28 1.71 15.83
CA GLY A 8 -37.75 1.95 14.48
C GLY A 8 -36.24 2.17 14.48
N ASN A 9 -35.73 2.98 15.42
CA ASN A 9 -34.28 3.16 15.59
C ASN A 9 -33.57 1.85 15.96
N LYS A 10 -34.16 1.03 16.84
CA LYS A 10 -33.57 -0.25 17.25
C LYS A 10 -33.51 -1.26 16.09
N VAL A 11 -34.56 -1.33 15.26
CA VAL A 11 -34.57 -2.20 14.07
C VAL A 11 -33.52 -1.75 13.05
N ASN A 12 -33.36 -0.44 12.85
CA ASN A 12 -32.35 0.10 11.94
C ASN A 12 -30.93 -0.26 12.42
N THR A 13 -30.64 -0.10 13.71
CA THR A 13 -29.34 -0.49 14.28
C THR A 13 -29.05 -2.00 14.15
N ILE A 14 -30.07 -2.86 14.26
CA ILE A 14 -29.90 -4.31 14.05
C ILE A 14 -29.53 -4.63 12.59
N LEU A 15 -30.18 -3.96 11.63
CA LEU A 15 -29.89 -4.10 10.20
C LEU A 15 -28.48 -3.61 9.85
N GLU A 16 -28.09 -2.44 10.36
CA GLU A 16 -26.74 -1.89 10.19
C GLU A 16 -25.67 -2.83 10.74
N ASN A 17 -25.88 -3.38 11.94
CA ASN A 17 -24.96 -4.36 12.54
C ASN A 17 -24.86 -5.64 11.71
N ARG A 18 -25.99 -6.13 11.19
CA ARG A 18 -26.03 -7.33 10.34
C ARG A 18 -25.32 -7.09 9.01
N PHE A 19 -25.51 -5.91 8.40
CA PHE A 19 -24.81 -5.52 7.19
C PHE A 19 -23.30 -5.43 7.42
N ALA A 20 -22.87 -4.76 8.49
CA ALA A 20 -21.46 -4.65 8.85
C ALA A 20 -20.83 -6.03 9.07
N TYR A 21 -21.52 -6.93 9.79
CA TYR A 21 -21.08 -8.30 10.00
C TYR A 21 -20.83 -9.05 8.68
N TYR A 22 -21.82 -9.08 7.78
CA TYR A 22 -21.67 -9.80 6.50
C TYR A 22 -20.63 -9.15 5.58
N ARG A 23 -20.59 -7.82 5.54
CA ARG A 23 -19.59 -7.07 4.79
C ARG A 23 -18.18 -7.44 5.23
N ASP A 24 -17.92 -7.45 6.53
CA ASP A 24 -16.59 -7.75 7.07
C ASP A 24 -16.25 -9.24 6.95
N LYS A 25 -17.26 -10.12 7.05
CA LYS A 25 -17.11 -11.55 6.78
C LYS A 25 -16.67 -11.80 5.34
N ILE A 26 -17.38 -11.24 4.36
CA ILE A 26 -17.04 -11.34 2.93
C ILE A 26 -15.63 -10.81 2.66
N ARG A 27 -15.28 -9.65 3.24
CA ARG A 27 -13.95 -9.05 3.04
C ARG A 27 -12.81 -9.94 3.53
N LYS A 28 -12.99 -10.59 4.67
CA LYS A 28 -11.96 -11.46 5.28
C LYS A 28 -11.92 -12.85 4.65
N GLU A 29 -13.07 -13.43 4.36
CA GLU A 29 -13.17 -14.83 3.92
C GLU A 29 -13.10 -14.97 2.39
N ILE A 30 -13.41 -13.91 1.63
CA ILE A 30 -13.49 -13.96 0.17
C ILE A 30 -12.53 -12.95 -0.48
N ASP A 31 -12.71 -11.65 -0.20
CA ASP A 31 -11.95 -10.59 -0.90
C ASP A 31 -10.44 -10.71 -0.62
N GLU A 32 -10.02 -10.79 0.65
CA GLU A 32 -8.60 -10.85 1.02
C GLU A 32 -7.87 -12.11 0.47
N PRO A 33 -8.40 -13.34 0.61
CA PRO A 33 -7.79 -14.51 -0.01
C PRO A 33 -7.69 -14.41 -1.54
N MET A 34 -8.74 -13.90 -2.20
CA MET A 34 -8.75 -13.72 -3.65
C MET A 34 -7.68 -12.70 -4.10
N LEU A 35 -7.53 -11.59 -3.37
CA LEU A 35 -6.51 -10.59 -3.65
C LEU A 35 -5.08 -11.14 -3.45
N LYS A 36 -4.84 -11.95 -2.42
CA LYS A 36 -3.53 -12.58 -2.21
C LYS A 36 -3.13 -13.52 -3.34
N ILE A 37 -4.11 -14.23 -3.92
CA ILE A 37 -3.88 -15.14 -5.06
C ILE A 37 -3.68 -14.34 -6.35
N THR A 38 -4.50 -13.32 -6.59
CA THR A 38 -4.50 -12.56 -7.85
C THR A 38 -3.34 -11.56 -7.94
N TYR A 39 -2.98 -10.94 -6.81
CA TYR A 39 -1.98 -9.88 -6.71
C TYR A 39 -0.97 -10.19 -5.59
N PRO A 40 -0.17 -11.25 -5.69
CA PRO A 40 0.71 -11.66 -4.61
C PRO A 40 1.74 -10.57 -4.24
N SER A 41 2.03 -10.41 -2.95
CA SER A 41 3.08 -9.49 -2.49
C SER A 41 4.43 -9.88 -3.10
N GLY A 42 5.18 -8.89 -3.58
CA GLY A 42 6.43 -9.09 -4.34
C GLY A 42 6.25 -9.10 -5.86
N SER A 43 5.01 -9.16 -6.36
CA SER A 43 4.73 -9.01 -7.80
C SER A 43 4.74 -7.54 -8.24
N ILE A 44 5.08 -7.32 -9.50
CA ILE A 44 5.08 -6.00 -10.12
C ILE A 44 3.77 -5.81 -10.88
N LEU A 45 3.06 -4.73 -10.55
CA LEU A 45 1.93 -4.25 -11.33
C LEU A 45 2.42 -3.20 -12.33
N GLU A 46 2.36 -3.54 -13.60
CA GLU A 46 2.85 -2.71 -14.69
C GLU A 46 1.81 -1.69 -15.16
N ASN A 47 2.27 -0.59 -15.73
CA ASN A 47 1.45 0.38 -16.44
C ASN A 47 0.31 1.00 -15.63
N VAL A 48 0.60 1.41 -14.39
CA VAL A 48 -0.37 2.05 -13.51
C VAL A 48 -0.40 3.55 -13.77
N ILE A 49 -1.59 4.07 -14.06
CA ILE A 49 -1.83 5.50 -14.23
C ILE A 49 -2.20 6.10 -12.88
N LEU A 50 -1.47 7.13 -12.46
CA LEU A 50 -1.77 7.88 -11.25
C LEU A 50 -2.92 8.87 -11.53
N GLU A 51 -4.06 8.62 -10.90
CA GLU A 51 -5.30 9.38 -11.12
C GLU A 51 -5.41 10.58 -10.18
N GLN A 52 -5.02 10.38 -8.92
CA GLN A 52 -5.20 11.36 -7.84
C GLN A 52 -4.00 11.38 -6.89
N LYS A 53 -3.59 12.59 -6.50
CA LYS A 53 -2.62 12.84 -5.42
C LYS A 53 -3.38 13.33 -4.19
N ASN A 54 -3.22 12.62 -3.08
CA ASN A 54 -3.71 13.00 -1.77
C ASN A 54 -2.53 13.33 -0.85
N ASN A 55 -2.82 13.87 0.33
CA ASN A 55 -1.78 14.20 1.29
C ASN A 55 -1.08 12.92 1.79
N GLY A 56 0.17 12.72 1.34
CA GLY A 56 1.01 11.57 1.71
C GLY A 56 0.82 10.29 0.88
N TYR A 57 -0.07 10.25 -0.11
CA TYR A 57 -0.23 9.09 -0.99
C TYR A 57 -0.87 9.42 -2.35
N TYR A 58 -0.62 8.59 -3.34
CA TYR A 58 -1.26 8.60 -4.64
C TYR A 58 -2.26 7.44 -4.73
N LEU A 59 -3.28 7.64 -5.56
CA LEU A 59 -4.18 6.61 -6.02
C LEU A 59 -3.97 6.43 -7.52
N GLY A 60 -3.84 5.19 -7.94
CA GLY A 60 -3.69 4.83 -9.34
C GLY A 60 -4.39 3.53 -9.68
N ARG A 61 -4.55 3.30 -10.97
CA ARG A 61 -5.17 2.10 -11.53
C ARG A 61 -4.40 1.64 -12.77
N GLN A 62 -4.32 0.34 -12.96
CA GLN A 62 -3.80 -0.22 -14.21
C GLN A 62 -4.78 0.06 -15.36
N LEU A 63 -4.30 0.11 -16.60
CA LEU A 63 -5.18 0.09 -17.77
C LEU A 63 -5.59 -1.37 -18.06
N GLY A 64 -6.87 -1.71 -17.86
CA GLY A 64 -7.38 -3.06 -18.08
C GLY A 64 -8.90 -3.16 -17.92
N SER A 65 -9.47 -4.33 -18.19
CA SER A 65 -10.92 -4.55 -18.11
C SER A 65 -11.48 -4.46 -16.68
N TYR A 66 -10.67 -4.83 -15.68
CA TYR A 66 -11.04 -4.77 -14.25
C TYR A 66 -9.90 -4.17 -13.42
N PRO A 67 -9.64 -2.86 -13.57
CA PRO A 67 -8.47 -2.26 -12.99
C PRO A 67 -8.67 -2.06 -11.48
N ILE A 68 -7.75 -2.62 -10.69
CA ILE A 68 -7.77 -2.49 -9.24
C ILE A 68 -7.17 -1.14 -8.81
N THR A 69 -7.71 -0.56 -7.73
CA THR A 69 -7.15 0.66 -7.14
C THR A 69 -5.91 0.32 -6.33
N VAL A 70 -4.85 1.08 -6.55
CA VAL A 70 -3.58 0.97 -5.85
C VAL A 70 -3.34 2.21 -5.03
N LYS A 71 -3.05 2.00 -3.75
CA LYS A 71 -2.59 3.06 -2.85
C LYS A 71 -1.07 3.03 -2.78
N ILE A 72 -0.46 4.15 -3.13
CA ILE A 72 1.00 4.29 -3.22
C ILE A 72 1.41 5.42 -2.27
N PRO A 73 2.20 5.17 -1.22
CA PRO A 73 2.68 6.26 -0.36
C PRO A 73 3.55 7.23 -1.17
N ALA A 74 3.43 8.51 -0.89
CA ALA A 74 4.15 9.53 -1.64
C ALA A 74 5.66 9.46 -1.33
N PRO A 75 6.53 9.27 -2.34
CA PRO A 75 7.97 9.45 -2.17
C PRO A 75 8.30 10.94 -2.02
N LYS A 76 9.55 11.25 -1.65
CA LYS A 76 10.06 12.63 -1.56
C LYS A 76 10.01 13.32 -2.93
N ASN A 77 10.31 12.57 -3.99
CA ASN A 77 10.22 13.05 -5.36
C ASN A 77 8.78 12.87 -5.85
N GLU A 78 8.25 13.85 -6.58
CA GLU A 78 6.90 13.75 -7.11
C GLU A 78 6.83 12.72 -8.24
N LEU A 79 5.79 11.89 -8.21
CA LEU A 79 5.50 10.95 -9.29
C LEU A 79 4.68 11.66 -10.38
N PRO A 80 4.89 11.31 -11.67
CA PRO A 80 4.17 11.94 -12.77
C PRO A 80 2.70 11.56 -12.73
N LEU A 81 1.81 12.56 -12.58
CA LEU A 81 0.36 12.37 -12.67
C LEU A 81 -0.09 12.23 -14.12
N LYS A 82 -1.04 11.31 -14.37
CA LYS A 82 -1.86 11.12 -15.58
C LYS A 82 -1.16 10.92 -16.94
N ASN A 83 0.10 11.31 -17.09
CA ASN A 83 0.76 11.37 -18.40
C ASN A 83 1.81 10.29 -18.61
N LYS A 84 2.27 9.63 -17.53
CA LYS A 84 3.24 8.55 -17.61
C LYS A 84 2.81 7.38 -16.73
N PRO A 85 2.63 6.17 -17.29
CA PRO A 85 2.47 4.99 -16.47
C PRO A 85 3.69 4.77 -15.58
N VAL A 86 3.43 4.28 -14.37
CA VAL A 86 4.48 3.85 -13.44
C VAL A 86 4.28 2.38 -13.10
N ASN A 87 5.39 1.69 -12.83
CA ASN A 87 5.35 0.34 -12.32
C ASN A 87 5.28 0.38 -10.80
N ILE A 88 4.56 -0.56 -10.21
CA ILE A 88 4.34 -0.59 -8.77
C ILE A 88 4.65 -1.97 -8.25
N LEU A 89 5.50 -2.05 -7.23
CA LEU A 89 5.69 -3.26 -6.45
C LEU A 89 4.52 -3.44 -5.49
N ILE A 90 3.83 -4.57 -5.55
CA ILE A 90 2.77 -4.91 -4.62
C ILE A 90 3.39 -5.32 -3.28
N THR A 91 3.11 -4.56 -2.23
CA THR A 91 3.58 -4.86 -0.87
C THR A 91 2.55 -5.60 -0.04
N GLY A 92 1.26 -5.34 -0.29
CA GLY A 92 0.18 -6.03 0.38
C GLY A 92 -1.19 -5.58 -0.09
N HIS A 93 -2.20 -5.89 0.72
CA HIS A 93 -3.60 -5.74 0.36
C HIS A 93 -4.33 -4.88 1.38
N ALA A 94 -5.41 -4.26 0.93
CA ALA A 94 -6.43 -3.65 1.77
C ALA A 94 -7.79 -4.29 1.41
N GLU A 95 -8.90 -3.67 1.78
CA GLU A 95 -10.23 -4.29 1.61
C GLU A 95 -10.53 -4.66 0.15
N ARG A 96 -10.48 -3.68 -0.76
CA ARG A 96 -10.77 -3.84 -2.19
C ARG A 96 -9.75 -3.11 -3.06
N SER A 97 -8.56 -2.96 -2.50
CA SER A 97 -7.47 -2.26 -3.12
C SER A 97 -6.17 -2.93 -2.72
N ILE A 98 -5.14 -2.65 -3.49
CA ILE A 98 -3.79 -3.10 -3.22
C ILE A 98 -2.96 -1.94 -2.71
N LYS A 99 -1.92 -2.27 -1.95
CA LYS A 99 -0.90 -1.34 -1.52
C LYS A 99 0.39 -1.67 -2.26
N GLY A 100 1.12 -0.64 -2.62
CA GLY A 100 2.37 -0.85 -3.30
C GLY A 100 3.29 0.36 -3.26
N LEU A 101 4.53 0.13 -3.68
CA LEU A 101 5.59 1.13 -3.76
C LEU A 101 5.96 1.37 -5.22
N SER A 102 6.42 2.58 -5.54
CA SER A 102 6.95 2.87 -6.86
C SER A 102 8.11 1.93 -7.18
N TYR A 103 8.08 1.34 -8.37
CA TYR A 103 9.13 0.48 -8.89
C TYR A 103 9.81 1.13 -10.10
N PRO A 104 11.15 1.07 -10.21
CA PRO A 104 12.11 0.49 -9.25
C PRO A 104 12.19 1.26 -7.91
N ILE A 105 12.59 0.56 -6.84
CA ILE A 105 12.71 1.17 -5.51
C ILE A 105 14.01 1.97 -5.42
N ASN A 106 13.91 3.26 -5.09
CA ASN A 106 15.04 4.09 -4.69
C ASN A 106 14.98 4.42 -3.19
N PRO A 107 15.84 3.82 -2.33
CA PRO A 107 15.83 4.02 -0.88
C PRO A 107 15.96 5.49 -0.43
N ASN A 108 16.67 6.33 -1.19
CA ASN A 108 16.89 7.73 -0.85
C ASN A 108 15.65 8.60 -1.08
N SER A 109 14.81 8.18 -2.03
CA SER A 109 13.55 8.85 -2.37
C SER A 109 12.39 8.46 -1.43
N LEU A 110 12.52 7.38 -0.65
CA LEU A 110 11.44 6.90 0.20
C LEU A 110 11.21 7.81 1.42
N THR A 111 9.93 7.98 1.77
CA THR A 111 9.49 8.65 3.00
C THR A 111 9.20 7.62 4.10
N ASP A 112 8.89 8.07 5.32
CA ASP A 112 8.61 7.19 6.47
C ASP A 112 7.38 6.30 6.18
N LEU A 113 6.40 6.86 5.47
CA LEU A 113 5.24 6.13 5.01
C LEU A 113 5.62 5.05 4.01
N CYS A 114 6.53 5.33 3.09
CA CYS A 114 7.01 4.35 2.11
C CYS A 114 7.71 3.17 2.78
N TYR A 115 8.64 3.42 3.69
CA TYR A 115 9.34 2.35 4.41
C TYR A 115 8.38 1.48 5.23
N ARG A 116 7.34 2.07 5.84
CA ARG A 116 6.34 1.30 6.59
C ARG A 116 5.44 0.42 5.73
N GLU A 117 5.30 0.70 4.44
CA GLU A 117 4.55 -0.16 3.53
C GLU A 117 5.33 -1.42 3.16
N ILE A 118 6.63 -1.51 3.46
CA ILE A 118 7.45 -2.72 3.26
C ILE A 118 7.12 -3.73 4.37
N PRO A 119 6.63 -4.95 4.03
CA PRO A 119 6.36 -6.01 4.99
C PRO A 119 7.54 -6.29 5.91
N GLY A 120 7.31 -6.14 7.22
CA GLY A 120 8.31 -6.40 8.27
C GLY A 120 8.98 -5.15 8.85
N ILE A 121 8.79 -3.97 8.24
CA ILE A 121 9.36 -2.72 8.76
C ILE A 121 8.43 -2.07 9.79
N SER A 122 8.95 -1.86 11.00
CA SER A 122 8.25 -1.12 12.06
C SER A 122 8.39 0.40 11.90
N LYS A 123 7.55 1.17 12.60
CA LYS A 123 7.63 2.65 12.59
C LYS A 123 8.97 3.17 13.09
N THR A 124 9.50 2.58 14.17
CA THR A 124 10.79 2.97 14.74
C THR A 124 11.93 2.67 13.77
N LEU A 125 11.88 1.52 13.11
CA LEU A 125 12.86 1.14 12.10
C LEU A 125 12.81 2.08 10.89
N ALA A 126 11.62 2.38 10.36
CA ALA A 126 11.46 3.30 9.23
C ALA A 126 12.06 4.69 9.52
N SER A 127 11.78 5.24 10.71
CA SER A 127 12.35 6.52 11.13
C SER A 127 13.87 6.46 11.26
N LYS A 128 14.43 5.37 11.81
CA LYS A 128 15.89 5.15 11.92
C LYS A 128 16.56 5.04 10.54
N THR A 129 15.94 4.33 9.61
CA THR A 129 16.42 4.19 8.23
C THR A 129 16.48 5.54 7.53
N ILE A 130 15.47 6.40 7.72
CA ILE A 130 15.46 7.74 7.13
C ILE A 130 16.54 8.65 7.70
N LEU A 131 16.79 8.58 9.01
CA LEU A 131 17.88 9.33 9.64
C LEU A 131 19.26 8.91 9.09
N SER A 132 19.37 7.69 8.58
CA SER A 132 20.61 7.13 8.03
C SER A 132 20.78 7.41 6.54
N SER A 133 19.74 7.90 5.86
CA SER A 133 19.72 8.28 4.44
C SER A 133 20.32 9.70 4.27
N PRO A 134 21.04 10.01 3.18
CA PRO A 134 21.20 9.25 1.94
C PRO A 134 22.21 8.10 2.02
N PHE A 135 21.99 7.09 1.18
CA PHE A 135 22.89 5.96 0.95
C PHE A 135 23.50 6.09 -0.45
N SER A 136 24.81 5.94 -0.56
CA SER A 136 25.52 6.05 -1.83
C SER A 136 25.43 4.74 -2.62
N ASN A 137 25.53 3.62 -1.92
CA ASN A 137 25.62 2.27 -2.51
C ASN A 137 24.74 1.27 -1.74
N GLU A 138 24.44 0.15 -2.40
CA GLU A 138 23.71 -0.98 -1.80
C GLU A 138 24.37 -1.51 -0.52
N LYS A 139 25.71 -1.60 -0.50
CA LYS A 139 26.47 -2.03 0.67
C LYS A 139 26.25 -1.11 1.88
N GLU A 140 26.20 0.19 1.64
CA GLU A 140 25.98 1.18 2.71
C GLU A 140 24.55 1.09 3.26
N PHE A 141 23.58 0.83 2.38
CA PHE A 141 22.20 0.60 2.81
C PHE A 141 22.06 -0.69 3.63
N ALA A 142 22.73 -1.77 3.21
CA ALA A 142 22.77 -3.03 3.96
C ALA A 142 23.43 -2.88 5.34
N GLU A 143 24.45 -2.04 5.47
CA GLU A 143 25.17 -1.80 6.73
C GLU A 143 24.36 -0.90 7.69
N LYS A 144 23.84 0.23 7.20
CA LYS A 144 23.13 1.20 8.01
C LYS A 144 21.69 0.79 8.33
N ALA A 145 21.05 0.02 7.46
CA ALA A 145 19.66 -0.42 7.60
C ALA A 145 19.46 -1.89 7.19
N PRO A 146 20.09 -2.86 7.89
CA PRO A 146 20.12 -4.26 7.49
C PRO A 146 18.74 -4.91 7.40
N GLU A 147 17.86 -4.61 8.36
CA GLU A 147 16.49 -5.15 8.38
C GLU A 147 15.66 -4.61 7.20
N ALA A 148 15.72 -3.30 6.96
CA ALA A 148 15.02 -2.68 5.84
C ALA A 148 15.53 -3.24 4.50
N TYR A 149 16.84 -3.40 4.36
CA TYR A 149 17.47 -4.02 3.19
C TYR A 149 17.02 -5.47 2.98
N HIS A 150 17.07 -6.31 4.02
CA HIS A 150 16.67 -7.71 3.92
C HIS A 150 15.22 -7.86 3.49
N HIS A 151 14.31 -7.09 4.09
CA HIS A 151 12.90 -7.11 3.73
C HIS A 151 12.67 -6.59 2.30
N THR A 152 13.38 -5.54 1.90
CA THR A 152 13.30 -4.99 0.54
C THR A 152 13.80 -6.01 -0.50
N ILE A 153 14.94 -6.66 -0.29
CA ILE A 153 15.47 -7.69 -1.19
C ILE A 153 14.57 -8.92 -1.27
N LYS A 154 13.98 -9.31 -0.13
CA LYS A 154 13.04 -10.42 -0.09
C LYS A 154 11.80 -10.16 -0.95
N LEU A 155 11.42 -8.89 -1.11
CA LEU A 155 10.29 -8.47 -1.94
C LEU A 155 10.69 -8.23 -3.39
N THR A 156 11.85 -7.62 -3.64
CA THR A 156 12.36 -7.27 -4.97
C THR A 156 13.86 -7.36 -5.04
N LYS A 157 14.36 -8.02 -6.08
CA LYS A 157 15.81 -8.14 -6.35
C LYS A 157 16.44 -6.86 -6.95
N GLU A 158 15.65 -5.84 -7.28
CA GLU A 158 16.12 -4.62 -7.92
C GLU A 158 15.93 -3.39 -7.03
N ILE A 159 17.05 -2.79 -6.63
CA ILE A 159 17.14 -1.52 -5.90
C ILE A 159 18.01 -0.59 -6.72
N ILE A 160 17.57 0.65 -6.91
CA ILE A 160 18.32 1.66 -7.67
C ILE A 160 18.75 2.80 -6.75
N PHE A 161 20.03 3.14 -6.80
CA PHE A 161 20.60 4.32 -6.17
C PHE A 161 20.82 5.36 -7.27
N HIS A 162 20.07 6.46 -7.21
CA HIS A 162 20.28 7.66 -8.01
C HIS A 162 20.66 8.81 -7.09
#